data_AF-A0AAV2UXY7-F1
#
_entry.id   AF-A0AAV2UXY7-F1
#
_cell.length_a   1.000
_cell.length_b   1.000
_cell.length_c   1.000
_cell.angle_alpha   90.00
_cell.angle_beta   90.00
_cell.angle_gamma   90.00
#
_symmetry.space_group_name_H-M   'P 1'
#
loop_
_entity.id
_entity.type
_entity.pdbx_description
1 polymer ?
#
loop_
_entity_poly.entity_id
_entity_poly.type
_entity_poly.pdbx_seq_one_letter_code
_entity_poly.pdbx_strand_id
1 'polypeptide(L)'
;MNTLKLLFSYYWRLSLLKETPENSPYSVFLLVVMSVLFSIIMLIQWDIAELDFSRDWLLSLMMATSLILSFIFYTYAILKFQNLASRLVQTSTCLLSAYIIIHVLATPLFLIDTYLSAENLKTPIFLFIGMIYLFITLGLSIWQFVITAHIYKFALGTTPVKSVLAAFGLVAVNILTISFWR
;
A
#
# COMPACT_ATOMS: atom_id res chain seq x y z
N MET A 1 -23.79 10.13 5.64
CA MET A 1 -22.97 10.67 4.54
C MET A 1 -21.79 11.54 5.03
N ASN A 2 -21.92 12.32 6.12
CA ASN A 2 -20.80 13.12 6.65
C ASN A 2 -19.58 12.31 7.12
N THR A 3 -19.77 11.16 7.79
CA THR A 3 -18.66 10.39 8.38
C THR A 3 -17.72 9.81 7.34
N LEU A 4 -18.23 9.25 6.24
CA LEU A 4 -17.41 8.69 5.17
C LEU A 4 -16.56 9.78 4.50
N LYS A 5 -17.15 10.95 4.25
CA LYS A 5 -16.44 12.11 3.67
C LYS A 5 -15.33 12.60 4.60
N LEU A 6 -15.58 12.61 5.91
CA LEU A 6 -14.58 12.98 6.92
C LEU A 6 -13.43 11.97 6.95
N LEU A 7 -13.72 10.67 6.95
CA LEU A 7 -12.69 9.61 6.90
C LEU A 7 -11.84 9.70 5.64
N PHE A 8 -12.48 9.83 4.48
CA PHE A 8 -11.77 9.98 3.21
C PHE A 8 -10.87 11.22 3.21
N SER A 9 -11.40 12.37 3.65
CA SER A 9 -10.64 13.61 3.77
C SER A 9 -9.42 13.45 4.71
N TYR A 10 -9.60 12.75 5.83
CA TYR A 10 -8.52 12.47 6.77
C TYR A 10 -7.42 11.60 6.14
N TYR A 11 -7.75 10.45 5.54
CA TYR A 11 -6.75 9.57 4.94
C TYR A 11 -6.09 10.17 3.69
N TRP A 12 -6.80 11.02 2.96
CA TRP A 12 -6.23 11.82 1.89
C TRP A 12 -5.20 12.83 2.43
N ARG A 13 -5.55 13.58 3.49
CA ARG A 13 -4.62 14.51 4.15
C ARG A 13 -3.42 13.79 4.79
N LEU A 14 -3.61 12.58 5.32
CA LEU A 14 -2.53 11.70 5.77
C LEU A 14 -1.59 11.34 4.62
N SER A 15 -2.13 11.00 3.46
CA SER A 15 -1.34 10.70 2.25
C SER A 15 -0.60 11.94 1.71
N LEU A 16 -1.11 13.14 1.99
CA LEU A 16 -0.41 14.42 1.76
C LEU A 16 0.57 14.79 2.88
N LEU A 17 0.83 13.89 3.84
CA LEU A 17 1.73 14.09 4.98
C LEU A 17 1.27 15.20 5.96
N LYS A 18 -0.02 15.57 5.91
CA LYS A 18 -0.63 16.65 6.71
C LYS A 18 -1.36 16.17 7.95
N GLU A 19 -1.44 14.86 8.16
CA GLU A 19 -2.06 14.23 9.33
C GLU A 19 -1.15 13.13 9.88
N THR A 20 -1.44 12.66 11.09
CA THR A 20 -0.65 11.62 11.78
C THR A 20 -1.54 10.48 12.26
N PRO A 21 -1.01 9.26 12.44
CA PRO A 21 -1.79 8.10 12.86
C PRO A 21 -2.47 8.26 14.22
N GLU A 22 -1.91 9.10 15.10
CA GLU A 22 -2.46 9.38 16.43
C GLU A 22 -3.85 10.04 16.34
N ASN A 23 -4.11 10.80 15.29
CA ASN A 23 -5.40 11.45 15.03
C ASN A 23 -6.43 10.51 14.37
N SER A 24 -6.04 9.29 14.00
CA SER A 24 -6.95 8.34 13.35
C SER A 24 -7.96 7.81 14.39
N PRO A 25 -9.25 7.63 14.06
CA PRO A 25 -10.19 7.02 14.99
C PRO A 25 -9.79 5.57 15.27
N TYR A 26 -9.72 5.19 16.55
CA TYR A 26 -9.55 3.79 16.93
C TYR A 26 -10.83 3.02 16.58
N SER A 27 -10.74 2.11 15.60
CA SER A 27 -11.85 1.24 15.22
C SER A 27 -11.34 -0.04 14.56
N VAL A 28 -11.51 -1.17 15.24
CA VAL A 28 -11.19 -2.50 14.69
C VAL A 28 -12.06 -2.79 13.47
N PHE A 29 -13.32 -2.35 13.48
CA PHE A 29 -14.19 -2.46 12.32
C PHE A 29 -13.61 -1.75 11.09
N LEU A 30 -13.07 -0.54 11.28
CA LEU A 30 -12.44 0.21 10.19
C LEU A 30 -11.20 -0.50 9.64
N LEU A 31 -10.37 -1.09 10.51
CA LEU A 31 -9.23 -1.91 10.10
C LEU A 31 -9.67 -3.09 9.22
N VAL A 32 -10.72 -3.79 9.62
CA VAL A 32 -11.28 -4.91 8.84
C VAL A 32 -11.79 -4.43 7.49
N VAL A 33 -12.53 -3.32 7.45
CA VAL A 33 -13.02 -2.74 6.19
C VAL A 33 -11.86 -2.35 5.27
N MET A 34 -10.82 -1.68 5.78
CA MET A 34 -9.65 -1.33 4.98
C MET A 34 -8.87 -2.56 4.52
N SER A 35 -8.81 -3.61 5.33
CA SER A 35 -8.19 -4.88 4.93
C SER A 35 -8.94 -5.50 3.75
N VAL A 36 -10.27 -5.58 3.82
CA VAL A 36 -11.11 -6.11 2.73
C VAL A 36 -10.97 -5.26 1.45
N LEU A 37 -11.02 -3.93 1.57
CA LEU A 37 -10.85 -3.03 0.43
C LEU A 37 -9.48 -3.17 -0.22
N PHE A 38 -8.43 -3.30 0.59
CA PHE A 38 -7.08 -3.53 0.09
C PHE A 38 -6.99 -4.88 -0.65
N SER A 39 -7.53 -5.98 -0.10
CA SER A 39 -7.60 -7.26 -0.80
C SER A 39 -8.29 -7.15 -2.15
N ILE A 40 -9.46 -6.50 -2.20
CA ILE A 40 -10.24 -6.34 -3.45
C ILE A 40 -9.38 -5.61 -4.50
N ILE A 41 -8.72 -4.52 -4.13
CA ILE A 41 -7.87 -3.76 -5.06
C ILE A 41 -6.69 -4.60 -5.55
N MET A 42 -6.05 -5.36 -4.67
CA MET A 42 -4.94 -6.23 -5.06
C MET A 42 -5.38 -7.33 -6.01
N LEU A 43 -6.52 -7.98 -5.75
CA LEU A 43 -7.07 -9.00 -6.64
C LEU A 43 -7.37 -8.44 -8.03
N ILE A 44 -8.01 -7.27 -8.10
CA ILE A 44 -8.30 -6.60 -9.36
C ILE A 44 -7.00 -6.27 -10.11
N GLN A 45 -6.00 -5.72 -9.43
CA GLN A 45 -4.74 -5.33 -10.09
C GLN A 45 -3.92 -6.54 -10.55
N TRP A 46 -3.90 -7.63 -9.79
CA TRP A 46 -3.21 -8.86 -10.18
C TRP A 46 -3.89 -9.58 -11.35
N ASP A 47 -5.23 -9.50 -11.43
CA ASP A 47 -6.00 -9.98 -12.58
C ASP A 47 -5.71 -9.14 -13.82
N ILE A 48 -5.77 -7.80 -13.73
CA ILE A 48 -5.44 -6.88 -14.83
C ILE A 48 -3.99 -7.08 -15.32
N ALA A 49 -3.05 -7.28 -14.40
CA ALA A 49 -1.64 -7.49 -14.73
C ALA A 49 -1.34 -8.90 -15.27
N GLU A 50 -2.36 -9.75 -15.43
CA GLU A 50 -2.26 -11.12 -15.96
C GLU A 50 -1.18 -11.98 -15.28
N LEU A 51 -0.96 -11.79 -13.97
CA LEU A 51 0.03 -12.57 -13.22
C LEU A 51 -0.36 -14.04 -13.21
N ASP A 52 0.59 -14.97 -13.40
CA ASP A 52 0.26 -16.42 -13.53
C ASP A 52 -0.63 -16.97 -12.40
N PHE A 53 -0.38 -16.52 -11.18
CA PHE A 53 -1.13 -16.95 -10.00
C PHE A 53 -2.56 -16.36 -9.93
N SER A 54 -2.85 -15.26 -10.64
CA SER A 54 -4.13 -14.56 -10.57
C SER A 54 -5.29 -15.39 -11.14
N ARG A 55 -4.96 -16.39 -11.96
CA ARG A 55 -5.91 -17.37 -12.52
C ARG A 55 -6.54 -18.26 -11.45
N ASP A 56 -5.85 -18.50 -10.34
CA ASP A 56 -6.40 -19.18 -9.17
C ASP A 56 -6.87 -18.13 -8.15
N TRP A 57 -8.19 -17.93 -8.09
CA TRP A 57 -8.82 -16.96 -7.21
C TRP A 57 -8.54 -17.25 -5.73
N LEU A 58 -8.46 -18.53 -5.34
CA LEU A 58 -8.21 -18.93 -3.96
C LEU A 58 -6.76 -18.63 -3.58
N LEU A 59 -5.82 -18.98 -4.45
CA LEU A 59 -4.41 -18.67 -4.28
C LEU A 59 -4.18 -17.15 -4.16
N SER A 60 -4.82 -16.38 -5.04
CA SER A 60 -4.78 -14.92 -5.02
C SER A 60 -5.34 -14.33 -3.73
N LEU A 61 -6.47 -14.86 -3.25
CA LEU A 61 -7.05 -14.43 -1.98
C LEU A 61 -6.13 -14.76 -0.80
N MET A 62 -5.49 -15.94 -0.81
CA MET A 62 -4.52 -16.33 0.21
C MET A 62 -3.31 -15.41 0.23
N MET A 63 -2.75 -15.07 -0.94
CA MET A 63 -1.65 -14.09 -1.05
C MET A 63 -2.04 -12.70 -0.55
N ALA A 64 -3.22 -12.19 -0.94
CA ALA A 64 -3.70 -10.89 -0.48
C ALA A 64 -3.88 -10.89 1.05
N THR A 65 -4.37 -11.99 1.61
CA THR A 65 -4.52 -12.18 3.06
C THR A 65 -3.16 -12.22 3.75
N SER A 66 -2.20 -12.97 3.21
CA SER A 66 -0.81 -13.00 3.72
C SER A 66 -0.17 -11.63 3.71
N LEU A 67 -0.41 -10.82 2.68
CA LEU A 67 0.09 -9.45 2.60
C LEU A 67 -0.52 -8.58 3.71
N ILE A 68 -1.83 -8.65 3.95
CA ILE A 68 -2.45 -7.92 5.07
C ILE A 68 -1.86 -8.35 6.41
N LEU A 69 -1.69 -9.66 6.61
CA LEU A 69 -1.06 -10.19 7.81
C LEU A 69 0.38 -9.71 7.94
N SER A 70 1.14 -9.60 6.86
CA SER A 70 2.52 -9.10 6.89
C SER A 70 2.57 -7.64 7.34
N PHE A 71 1.65 -6.79 6.87
CA PHE A 71 1.48 -5.43 7.40
C PHE A 71 1.22 -5.44 8.90
N ILE A 72 0.21 -6.19 9.35
CA ILE A 72 -0.22 -6.19 10.76
C ILE A 72 0.89 -6.75 11.66
N PHE A 73 1.49 -7.89 11.31
CA PHE A 73 2.54 -8.52 12.12
C PHE A 73 3.80 -7.68 12.17
N TYR A 74 4.25 -7.14 11.04
CA TYR A 74 5.42 -6.26 11.02
C TYR A 74 5.18 -5.01 11.86
N THR A 75 4.06 -4.32 11.65
CA THR A 75 3.69 -3.12 12.43
C THR A 75 3.56 -3.44 13.91
N TYR A 76 2.96 -4.58 14.28
CA TYR A 76 2.87 -5.01 15.68
C TYR A 76 4.24 -5.24 16.29
N ALA A 77 5.14 -5.94 15.59
CA ALA A 77 6.48 -6.23 16.09
C ALA A 77 7.24 -4.94 16.42
N ILE A 78 7.32 -4.00 15.48
CA ILE A 78 8.05 -2.74 15.69
C ILE A 78 7.42 -1.86 16.78
N LEU A 79 6.09 -1.82 16.86
CA LEU A 79 5.39 -1.06 17.90
C LEU A 79 5.61 -1.70 19.29
N LYS A 80 5.59 -3.03 19.36
CA LYS A 80 5.83 -3.76 20.61
C LYS A 80 7.24 -3.54 21.13
N PHE A 81 8.26 -3.53 20.27
CA PHE A 81 9.63 -3.20 20.67
C PHE A 81 9.77 -1.80 21.29
N GLN A 82 8.86 -0.88 20.97
CA GLN A 82 8.81 0.47 21.53
C GLN A 82 7.77 0.64 22.66
N ASN A 83 7.11 -0.44 23.12
CA ASN A 83 5.99 -0.41 24.06
C ASN A 83 4.77 0.41 23.60
N LEU A 84 4.56 0.52 22.28
CA LEU A 84 3.48 1.29 21.65
C LEU A 84 2.44 0.39 20.97
N ALA A 85 2.31 -0.88 21.41
CA ALA A 85 1.43 -1.87 20.79
C ALA A 85 -0.06 -1.46 20.77
N SER A 86 -0.50 -0.57 21.68
CA SER A 86 -1.85 -0.01 21.69
C SER A 86 -2.19 0.80 20.43
N ARG A 87 -1.18 1.30 19.71
CA ARG A 87 -1.32 2.09 18.48
C ARG A 87 -1.48 1.23 17.22
N LEU A 88 -1.50 -0.10 17.35
CA LEU A 88 -1.52 -1.03 16.20
C LEU A 88 -2.69 -0.75 15.27
N VAL A 89 -3.92 -0.70 15.80
CA VAL A 89 -5.14 -0.59 14.99
C VAL A 89 -5.12 0.69 14.14
N GLN A 90 -4.81 1.83 14.74
CA GLN A 90 -4.71 3.11 14.03
C GLN A 90 -3.59 3.10 13.00
N THR A 91 -2.40 2.59 13.37
CA THR A 91 -1.23 2.56 12.48
C THR A 91 -1.47 1.66 11.27
N SER A 92 -1.95 0.44 11.47
CA SER A 92 -2.25 -0.49 10.37
C SER A 92 -3.39 0.03 9.50
N THR A 93 -4.41 0.66 10.08
CA THR A 93 -5.48 1.30 9.29
C THR A 93 -4.92 2.43 8.43
N CYS A 94 -4.09 3.30 9.00
CA CYS A 94 -3.41 4.36 8.26
C CYS A 94 -2.54 3.83 7.12
N LEU A 95 -1.77 2.77 7.35
CA LEU A 95 -0.95 2.13 6.32
C LEU A 95 -1.83 1.56 5.19
N LEU A 96 -2.84 0.75 5.52
CA LEU A 96 -3.72 0.15 4.52
C LEU A 96 -4.47 1.22 3.73
N SER A 97 -5.01 2.25 4.38
CA SER A 97 -5.69 3.36 3.70
C SER A 97 -4.75 4.13 2.76
N ALA A 98 -3.51 4.38 3.16
CA ALA A 98 -2.53 5.04 2.29
C ALA A 98 -2.19 4.18 1.07
N TYR A 99 -1.98 2.88 1.26
CA TYR A 99 -1.76 1.93 0.17
C TYR A 99 -2.97 1.88 -0.76
N ILE A 100 -4.19 1.76 -0.23
CA ILE A 100 -5.42 1.82 -1.03
C ILE A 100 -5.46 3.07 -1.92
N ILE A 101 -5.16 4.25 -1.37
CA ILE A 101 -5.17 5.50 -2.13
C ILE A 101 -4.14 5.44 -3.27
N ILE A 102 -2.91 5.01 -3.00
CA ILE A 102 -1.86 4.90 -4.02
C ILE A 102 -2.24 3.87 -5.07
N HIS A 103 -2.73 2.69 -4.67
CA HIS A 103 -3.12 1.63 -5.59
C HIS A 103 -4.31 2.07 -6.46
N VAL A 104 -5.32 2.76 -5.93
CA VAL A 104 -6.41 3.33 -6.73
C VAL A 104 -5.87 4.31 -7.79
N LEU A 105 -4.90 5.15 -7.44
CA LEU A 105 -4.24 6.06 -8.38
C LEU A 105 -3.36 5.32 -9.40
N ALA A 106 -2.81 4.17 -9.03
CA ALA A 106 -1.98 3.34 -9.90
C ALA A 106 -2.79 2.43 -10.83
N THR A 107 -4.06 2.10 -10.52
CA THR A 107 -4.90 1.21 -11.34
C THR A 107 -4.93 1.56 -12.83
N PRO A 108 -5.06 2.83 -13.26
CA PRO A 108 -5.00 3.18 -14.70
C PRO A 108 -3.67 2.80 -15.36
N LEU A 109 -2.57 2.78 -14.61
CA LEU A 109 -1.25 2.42 -15.12
C LEU A 109 -1.18 0.92 -15.45
N PHE A 110 -1.79 0.05 -14.64
CA PHE A 110 -1.85 -1.39 -14.93
C PHE A 110 -2.60 -1.70 -16.23
N LEU A 111 -3.65 -0.92 -16.55
CA LEU A 111 -4.32 -1.04 -17.84
C LEU A 111 -3.37 -0.67 -18.98
N ILE A 112 -2.62 0.43 -18.85
CA ILE A 112 -1.64 0.86 -19.86
C ILE A 112 -0.51 -0.16 -20.03
N ASP A 113 -0.08 -0.82 -18.94
CA ASP A 113 0.99 -1.83 -18.94
C ASP A 113 0.66 -3.02 -19.86
N THR A 114 -0.58 -3.51 -19.84
CA THR A 114 -1.04 -4.59 -20.74
C THR A 114 -0.93 -4.19 -22.22
N TYR A 115 -1.24 -2.93 -22.56
CA TYR A 115 -1.10 -2.43 -23.92
C TYR A 115 0.37 -2.22 -24.31
N LEU A 116 1.20 -1.70 -23.40
CA LEU A 116 2.63 -1.47 -23.66
C LEU A 116 3.43 -2.76 -23.81
N SER A 117 3.02 -3.83 -23.11
CA SER A 117 3.68 -5.14 -23.18
C SER A 117 3.28 -5.95 -24.42
N ALA A 118 2.06 -5.78 -24.93
CA ALA A 118 1.60 -6.40 -26.16
C ALA A 118 2.23 -5.78 -27.42
N GLU A 119 2.52 -4.48 -27.40
CA GLU A 119 3.12 -3.74 -28.51
C GLU A 119 4.66 -3.82 -28.47
N ASN A 120 5.29 -4.03 -29.63
CA ASN A 120 6.75 -3.90 -29.70
C ASN A 120 7.14 -2.42 -29.50
N LEU A 121 7.89 -2.12 -28.43
CA LEU A 121 8.43 -0.77 -28.06
C LEU A 121 9.34 -0.10 -29.11
N LYS A 122 9.37 -0.61 -30.34
CA LYS A 122 10.19 -0.10 -31.46
C LYS A 122 9.64 1.20 -32.03
N THR A 123 8.35 1.50 -31.83
CA THR A 123 7.75 2.76 -32.30
C THR A 123 8.03 3.89 -31.29
N PRO A 124 8.55 5.05 -31.73
CA PRO A 124 8.92 6.16 -30.83
C PRO A 124 7.80 6.64 -29.90
N ILE A 125 6.54 6.61 -30.36
CA ILE A 125 5.37 7.01 -29.54
C ILE A 125 5.16 6.08 -28.34
N PHE A 126 5.29 4.76 -28.52
CA PHE A 126 5.15 3.79 -27.44
C PHE A 126 6.32 3.87 -26.46
N LEU A 127 7.53 4.18 -26.95
CA LEU A 127 8.67 4.45 -26.08
C LEU A 127 8.42 5.68 -25.20
N PHE A 128 7.89 6.76 -25.76
CA PHE A 128 7.55 7.97 -24.99
C PHE A 128 6.46 7.70 -23.94
N ILE A 129 5.40 6.97 -24.31
CA ILE A 129 4.35 6.55 -23.35
C ILE A 129 4.93 5.66 -22.26
N GLY A 130 5.79 4.71 -22.61
CA GLY A 130 6.50 3.84 -21.65
C GLY A 130 7.37 4.62 -20.67
N MET A 131 8.05 5.68 -21.12
CA MET A 131 8.79 6.57 -20.24
C MET A 131 7.88 7.30 -19.26
N ILE A 132 6.76 7.88 -19.73
CA ILE A 132 5.78 8.55 -18.87
C ILE A 132 5.25 7.57 -17.82
N TYR A 133 4.84 6.37 -18.25
CA TYR A 133 4.39 5.30 -17.37
C TYR A 133 5.42 5.01 -16.27
N LEU A 134 6.69 4.81 -16.64
CA LEU A 134 7.76 4.53 -15.67
C LEU A 134 7.95 5.65 -14.65
N PHE A 135 7.94 6.92 -15.10
CA PHE A 135 8.08 8.06 -14.18
C PHE A 135 6.88 8.19 -13.22
N ILE A 136 5.65 7.96 -13.69
CA ILE A 136 4.48 8.01 -12.82
C ILE A 136 4.51 6.85 -11.82
N THR A 137 4.79 5.62 -12.27
CA THR A 137 4.90 4.43 -11.40
C THR A 137 5.98 4.61 -10.33
N LEU A 138 7.15 5.13 -10.72
CA LEU A 138 8.22 5.45 -9.79
C LEU A 138 7.82 6.57 -8.81
N GLY A 139 7.18 7.62 -9.31
CA GLY A 139 6.68 8.73 -8.47
C GLY A 139 5.67 8.27 -7.42
N LEU A 140 4.70 7.44 -7.81
CA LEU A 140 3.73 6.84 -6.88
C LEU A 140 4.41 5.92 -5.86
N SER A 141 5.40 5.13 -6.28
CA SER A 141 6.15 4.25 -5.39
C SER A 141 6.96 5.02 -4.34
N ILE A 142 7.65 6.08 -4.77
CA ILE A 142 8.37 6.99 -3.86
C ILE A 142 7.37 7.66 -2.92
N TRP A 143 6.23 8.12 -3.42
CA TRP A 143 5.21 8.76 -2.58
C TRP A 143 4.66 7.79 -1.52
N GLN A 144 4.33 6.56 -1.90
CA GLN A 144 3.92 5.51 -0.96
C GLN A 144 4.97 5.24 0.12
N PHE A 145 6.24 5.18 -0.28
CA PHE A 145 7.35 4.97 0.65
C PHE A 145 7.47 6.13 1.65
N VAL A 146 7.39 7.38 1.16
CA VAL A 146 7.44 8.58 2.01
C VAL A 146 6.25 8.63 2.98
N ILE A 147 5.03 8.29 2.53
CA ILE A 147 3.85 8.20 3.40
C ILE A 147 4.07 7.14 4.48
N THR A 148 4.60 5.97 4.11
CA THR A 148 4.90 4.89 5.06
C THR A 148 5.90 5.34 6.12
N ALA A 149 7.00 5.98 5.72
CA ALA A 149 8.01 6.51 6.63
C ALA A 149 7.44 7.62 7.53
N HIS A 150 6.54 8.45 7.00
CA HIS A 150 5.82 9.48 7.78
C HIS A 150 4.90 8.84 8.83
N ILE A 151 4.09 7.87 8.44
CA ILE A 151 3.22 7.12 9.37
C ILE A 151 4.07 6.50 10.48
N TYR A 152 5.16 5.81 10.16
CA TYR A 152 6.01 5.20 11.19
C TYR A 152 6.75 6.21 12.07
N LYS A 153 7.12 7.38 11.55
CA LYS A 153 7.74 8.44 12.35
C LYS A 153 6.86 8.82 13.53
N PHE A 154 5.58 9.07 13.26
CA PHE A 154 4.62 9.49 14.27
C PHE A 154 4.11 8.31 15.10
N ALA A 155 3.85 7.16 14.49
CA ALA A 155 3.39 5.98 15.22
C ALA A 155 4.41 5.54 16.29
N LEU A 156 5.71 5.55 15.96
CA LEU A 156 6.81 5.14 16.85
C LEU A 156 7.38 6.29 17.70
N GLY A 157 6.95 7.53 17.49
CA GLY A 157 7.52 8.70 18.17
C GLY A 157 9.03 8.84 17.96
N THR A 158 9.52 8.54 16.75
CA THR A 158 10.95 8.32 16.48
C THR A 158 11.55 9.30 15.47
N THR A 159 12.87 9.22 15.27
CA THR A 159 13.58 10.08 14.32
C THR A 159 13.26 9.69 12.87
N PRO A 160 13.38 10.62 11.89
CA PRO A 160 13.13 10.32 10.48
C PRO A 160 13.97 9.15 9.94
N VAL A 161 15.22 9.00 10.37
CA VAL A 161 16.08 7.90 9.93
C VAL A 161 15.50 6.54 10.35
N LYS A 162 15.10 6.41 11.62
CA LYS A 162 14.51 5.17 12.14
C LYS A 162 13.18 4.84 11.46
N SER A 163 12.39 5.85 11.12
CA SER A 163 11.11 5.63 10.44
C SER A 163 11.27 5.23 8.97
N VAL A 164 12.28 5.77 8.28
CA VAL A 164 12.68 5.32 6.94
C VAL A 164 13.14 3.87 6.97
N LEU A 165 13.94 3.47 7.97
CA LEU A 165 14.34 2.07 8.15
C LEU A 165 13.14 1.16 8.42
N ALA A 166 12.17 1.60 9.22
CA ALA A 166 10.92 0.87 9.44
C ALA A 166 10.09 0.73 8.14
N ALA A 167 10.06 1.78 7.31
CA ALA A 167 9.39 1.71 6.00
C ALA A 167 10.10 0.71 5.06
N PHE A 168 11.44 0.72 5.01
CA PHE A 168 12.21 -0.28 4.26
C PHE A 168 11.95 -1.69 4.76
N GLY A 169 11.91 -1.90 6.08
CA GLY A 169 11.61 -3.21 6.65
C GLY A 169 10.22 -3.70 6.27
N LEU A 170 9.20 -2.84 6.27
CA LEU A 170 7.85 -3.20 5.81
C LEU A 170 7.87 -3.62 4.33
N VAL A 171 8.52 -2.83 3.46
CA VAL A 171 8.65 -3.15 2.03
C VAL A 171 9.34 -4.50 1.85
N ALA A 172 10.45 -4.74 2.53
CA ALA A 172 11.17 -6.00 2.47
C ALA A 172 10.31 -7.20 2.90
N VAL A 173 9.59 -7.07 4.02
CA VAL A 173 8.69 -8.13 4.51
C VAL A 173 7.54 -8.40 3.55
N ASN A 174 6.96 -7.36 2.95
CA ASN A 174 5.90 -7.50 1.96
C ASN A 174 6.40 -8.21 0.68
N ILE A 175 7.57 -7.83 0.18
CA ILE A 175 8.22 -8.51 -0.96
C ILE A 175 8.46 -9.98 -0.62
N LEU A 176 9.10 -10.27 0.51
CA LEU A 176 9.37 -11.64 0.95
C LEU A 176 8.09 -12.46 1.08
N THR A 177 7.02 -11.85 1.61
CA THR A 177 5.72 -12.50 1.76
C THR A 177 5.17 -12.96 0.42
N ILE A 178 5.16 -12.11 -0.60
CA ILE A 178 4.70 -12.49 -1.95
C ILE A 178 5.65 -13.50 -2.60
N SER A 179 6.96 -13.36 -2.40
CA SER A 179 7.95 -14.30 -2.95
C SER A 179 7.80 -15.72 -2.43
N PHE A 180 7.24 -15.96 -1.22
CA PHE A 180 6.99 -17.32 -0.72
C PHE A 180 5.84 -18.05 -1.43
N TRP A 181 5.02 -17.34 -2.20
CA TRP A 181 3.91 -17.92 -2.96
C TRP A 181 4.25 -18.17 -4.43
N ARG A 182 5.41 -17.71 -4.90
CA ARG A 182 5.94 -17.91 -6.25
C ARG A 182 6.98 -19.03 -6.25
#